data_AF-A0A2E7H896-F1
#
_entry.id   AF-A0A2E7H896-F1
#
_cell.length_a   1.000
_cell.length_b   1.000
_cell.length_c   1.000
_cell.angle_alpha   90.00
_cell.angle_beta   90.00
_cell.angle_gamma   90.00
#
_symmetry.space_group_name_H-M   'P 1'
#
loop_
_entity.id
_entity.type
_entity.pdbx_description
1 polymer ?
#
loop_
_entity_poly.entity_id
_entity_poly.type
_entity_poly.pdbx_seq_one_letter_code
_entity_poly.pdbx_strand_id
1 'polypeptide(L)'
;MNKNELSLLLEALQKGTATVTFQKIDSDEIRVMHCTLNPKVLKANGVDIVIEGVNPNTDHVAVWALDKSAWRSFRVSTVLGWEVL
;
A
#
# COMPACT_ATOMS: atom_id res chain seq x y z
N MET A 1 -8.88 9.05 -3.40
CA MET A 1 -7.54 9.66 -3.46
C MET A 1 -7.24 10.17 -4.87
N ASN A 2 -6.60 11.35 -5.00
CA ASN A 2 -6.19 11.88 -6.32
C ASN A 2 -4.79 11.40 -6.72
N LYS A 3 -4.34 11.72 -7.95
CA LYS A 3 -3.04 11.25 -8.48
C LYS A 3 -1.83 11.75 -7.67
N ASN A 4 -1.85 13.00 -7.22
CA ASN A 4 -0.73 13.57 -6.46
C ASN A 4 -0.59 12.88 -5.11
N GLU A 5 -1.73 12.67 -4.44
CA GLU A 5 -1.79 11.98 -3.15
C GLU A 5 -1.39 10.51 -3.27
N LEU A 6 -1.77 9.82 -4.36
CA LEU A 6 -1.31 8.46 -4.64
C LEU A 6 0.21 8.41 -4.84
N SER A 7 0.79 9.34 -5.61
CA SER A 7 2.25 9.39 -5.79
C SER A 7 3.00 9.55 -4.46
N LEU A 8 2.49 10.39 -3.56
CA LEU A 8 3.07 10.56 -2.22
C LEU A 8 2.99 9.29 -1.38
N LEU A 9 1.84 8.57 -1.42
CA LEU A 9 1.70 7.29 -0.74
C LEU A 9 2.70 6.26 -1.29
N LEU A 10 2.84 6.17 -2.60
CA LEU A 10 3.76 5.22 -3.24
C LEU A 10 5.22 5.51 -2.85
N GLU A 11 5.61 6.79 -2.82
CA GLU A 11 6.94 7.20 -2.37
C GLU A 11 7.17 6.82 -0.89
N ALA A 12 6.18 7.06 -0.03
CA ALA A 12 6.26 6.68 1.38
C ALA A 12 6.41 5.16 1.55
N LEU A 13 5.63 4.36 0.81
CA LEU A 13 5.69 2.90 0.85
C LEU A 13 7.04 2.36 0.36
N GLN A 14 7.64 2.97 -0.66
CA GLN A 14 8.95 2.57 -1.18
C GLN A 14 10.09 2.94 -0.22
N LYS A 15 9.94 4.02 0.57
CA LYS A 15 10.95 4.48 1.53
C LYS A 15 10.80 3.87 2.93
N GLY A 16 9.61 3.41 3.29
CA GLY A 16 9.33 2.92 4.65
C GLY A 16 8.06 2.10 4.73
N THR A 17 7.29 2.33 5.79
CA THR A 17 5.99 1.68 6.01
C THR A 17 4.91 2.74 6.12
N ALA A 18 3.71 2.41 5.68
CA ALA A 18 2.55 3.28 5.83
C ALA A 18 1.34 2.45 6.27
N THR A 19 0.38 3.13 6.87
CA THR A 19 -0.93 2.57 7.18
C THR A 19 -1.94 3.17 6.23
N VAL A 20 -2.69 2.32 5.53
CA VAL A 20 -3.74 2.72 4.58
C VAL A 20 -5.10 2.31 5.12
N THR A 21 -6.02 3.26 5.20
CA THR A 21 -7.41 3.04 5.60
C THR A 21 -8.30 3.11 4.36
N PHE A 22 -9.11 2.07 4.14
CA PHE A 22 -9.98 1.98 2.96
C PHE A 22 -11.28 1.22 3.26
N GLN A 23 -12.33 1.55 2.51
CA GLN A 23 -13.60 0.83 2.54
C GLN A 23 -13.56 -0.41 1.63
N LYS A 24 -14.15 -1.52 2.05
CA LYS A 24 -14.31 -2.70 1.19
C LYS A 24 -15.38 -2.45 0.11
N ILE A 25 -15.15 -2.90 -1.12
CA ILE A 25 -15.98 -2.57 -2.30
C ILE A 25 -17.45 -3.00 -2.16
N ASP A 26 -17.74 -4.02 -1.34
CA ASP A 26 -19.08 -4.62 -1.21
C ASP A 26 -19.65 -4.54 0.22
N SER A 27 -19.10 -3.69 1.08
CA SER A 27 -19.62 -3.51 2.44
C SER A 27 -19.15 -2.20 3.07
N ASP A 28 -19.84 -1.76 4.12
CA ASP A 28 -19.41 -0.60 4.94
C ASP A 28 -18.23 -0.92 5.89
N GLU A 29 -17.63 -2.11 5.76
CA GLU A 29 -16.43 -2.48 6.50
C GLU A 29 -15.24 -1.59 6.12
N ILE A 30 -14.76 -0.81 7.09
CA ILE A 30 -13.51 -0.04 7.01
C ILE A 30 -12.36 -0.95 7.44
N ARG A 31 -11.33 -1.02 6.61
CA ARG A 31 -10.10 -1.78 6.89
C ARG A 31 -8.93 -0.84 7.02
N VAL A 32 -8.06 -1.17 7.96
CA VAL A 32 -6.78 -0.52 8.19
C VAL A 32 -5.70 -1.54 7.87
N MET A 33 -4.77 -1.20 6.99
CA MET A 33 -3.72 -2.10 6.54
C MET A 33 -2.36 -1.46 6.71
N HIS A 34 -1.51 -2.10 7.51
CA HIS A 34 -0.11 -1.73 7.64
C HIS A 34 0.70 -2.42 6.53
N CYS A 35 1.34 -1.63 5.67
CA CYS A 35 1.97 -2.16 4.47
C CYS A 35 3.24 -1.42 4.05
N THR A 36 3.98 -2.05 3.13
CA THR A 36 5.24 -1.53 2.61
C THR A 36 5.51 -1.97 1.17
N LEU A 37 6.38 -1.21 0.50
CA LEU A 37 7.06 -1.57 -0.74
C LEU A 37 8.59 -1.40 -0.59
N ASN A 38 9.07 -1.16 0.63
CA ASN A 38 10.48 -0.92 0.90
C ASN A 38 11.28 -2.22 0.70
N PRO A 39 12.27 -2.25 -0.21
CA PRO A 39 13.03 -3.46 -0.51
C PRO A 39 13.74 -4.08 0.71
N LYS A 40 14.20 -3.27 1.66
CA LYS A 40 14.85 -3.75 2.89
C LYS A 40 13.85 -4.48 3.78
N VAL A 41 12.64 -3.93 3.92
CA VAL A 41 11.59 -4.54 4.74
C VAL A 41 11.07 -5.81 4.07
N LEU A 42 10.88 -5.81 2.75
CA LEU A 42 10.50 -6.99 1.98
C LEU A 42 11.52 -8.11 2.17
N LYS A 43 12.82 -7.83 1.98
CA LYS A 43 13.89 -8.81 2.16
C LYS A 43 13.95 -9.37 3.59
N ALA A 44 13.73 -8.52 4.60
CA ALA A 44 13.65 -8.95 6.00
C ALA A 44 12.46 -9.89 6.26
N ASN A 45 11.41 -9.80 5.46
CA ASN A 45 10.24 -10.70 5.48
C ASN A 45 10.39 -11.91 4.53
N GLY A 46 11.59 -12.17 4.01
CA GLY A 46 11.84 -13.29 3.08
C GLY A 46 11.28 -13.09 1.68
N VAL A 47 10.93 -11.85 1.32
CA VAL A 47 10.37 -11.51 0.01
C VAL A 47 11.47 -10.89 -0.85
N ASP A 48 12.01 -11.69 -1.77
CA ASP A 48 13.11 -11.29 -2.67
C ASP A 48 12.56 -10.84 -4.03
N ILE A 49 11.90 -9.67 -4.04
CA ILE A 49 11.48 -9.01 -5.29
C ILE A 49 11.98 -7.56 -5.31
N VAL A 50 12.31 -7.10 -6.51
CA VAL A 50 12.65 -5.70 -6.78
C VAL A 50 11.43 -5.01 -7.40
N ILE A 51 11.00 -3.92 -6.78
CA ILE A 51 9.88 -3.11 -7.29
C ILE A 51 10.48 -1.92 -8.02
N GLU A 52 10.55 -2.02 -9.34
CA GLU A 52 11.20 -1.01 -10.21
C GLU A 52 10.37 0.27 -10.38
N GLY A 53 9.07 0.20 -10.12
CA GLY A 53 8.19 1.36 -10.14
C GLY A 53 6.73 0.98 -9.94
N VAL A 54 5.94 1.89 -9.36
CA VAL A 54 4.49 1.73 -9.25
C VAL A 54 3.84 2.83 -10.08
N ASN A 55 2.96 2.44 -11.01
CA ASN A 55 2.27 3.39 -11.88
C ASN A 55 1.21 4.17 -11.07
N PRO A 56 1.29 5.51 -10.99
CA PRO A 56 0.33 6.35 -10.28
C PRO A 56 -1.01 6.51 -11.01
N ASN A 57 -1.19 5.86 -12.16
CA ASN A 57 -2.46 5.81 -12.90
C ASN A 57 -3.17 4.45 -12.75
N THR A 58 -2.86 3.70 -11.69
CA THR A 58 -3.48 2.40 -11.42
C THR A 58 -4.75 2.57 -10.58
N ASP A 59 -5.75 1.74 -10.85
CA ASP A 59 -6.94 1.67 -10.00
C ASP A 59 -6.70 0.85 -8.73
N HIS A 60 -5.67 -0.02 -8.76
CA HIS A 60 -5.32 -0.94 -7.69
C HIS A 60 -3.82 -0.84 -7.39
N VAL A 61 -3.49 -0.77 -6.10
CA VAL A 61 -2.10 -0.77 -5.63
C VAL A 61 -1.83 -2.08 -4.91
N ALA A 62 -0.87 -2.86 -5.41
CA ALA A 62 -0.38 -4.05 -4.73
C ALA A 62 0.72 -3.66 -3.74
N VAL A 63 0.62 -4.16 -2.51
CA VAL A 63 1.53 -3.87 -1.40
C VAL A 63 1.78 -5.11 -0.56
N TRP A 64 2.89 -5.14 0.16
CA TRP A 64 3.14 -6.17 1.15
C TRP A 64 2.46 -5.78 2.46
N ALA A 65 1.47 -6.57 2.88
CA ALA A 65 0.78 -6.38 4.15
C ALA A 65 1.60 -7.00 5.28
N LEU A 66 2.05 -6.17 6.22
CA LEU A 66 2.92 -6.56 7.32
C LEU A 66 2.17 -7.31 8.43
N ASP A 67 0.88 -7.03 8.60
CA ASP A 67 -0.01 -7.70 9.55
C ASP A 67 -0.38 -9.14 9.12
N LYS A 68 -0.27 -9.43 7.81
CA LYS A 68 -0.59 -10.74 7.23
C LYS A 68 0.61 -11.46 6.63
N SER A 69 1.77 -10.80 6.55
CA SER A 69 2.96 -11.27 5.85
C SER A 69 2.61 -11.82 4.45
N ALA A 70 1.85 -11.05 3.67
CA ALA A 70 1.36 -11.46 2.37
C ALA A 70 1.13 -10.27 1.42
N TRP A 71 1.22 -10.50 0.11
CA TRP A 71 0.80 -9.54 -0.89
C TRP A 71 -0.71 -9.30 -0.83
N ARG A 72 -1.12 -8.03 -0.76
CA ARG A 72 -2.51 -7.60 -0.81
C ARG A 72 -2.64 -6.39 -1.72
N SER A 73 -3.86 -6.10 -2.15
CA SER A 73 -4.14 -4.89 -2.91
C SER A 73 -5.34 -4.16 -2.34
N PHE A 74 -5.34 -2.85 -2.54
CA PHE A 74 -6.48 -1.98 -2.27
C PHE A 74 -6.80 -1.17 -3.53
N ARG A 75 -8.06 -0.74 -3.63
CA ARG A 75 -8.51 0.13 -4.72
C ARG A 75 -8.30 1.58 -4.34
N VAL A 76 -7.70 2.36 -5.23
CA VAL A 76 -7.38 3.78 -4.96
C VAL A 76 -8.65 4.60 -4.69
N SER A 77 -9.74 4.24 -5.35
CA SER A 77 -11.04 4.91 -5.19
C SER A 77 -11.69 4.67 -3.83
N THR A 78 -11.31 3.61 -3.10
CA THR A 78 -11.89 3.28 -1.79
C THR A 78 -11.02 3.73 -0.62
N VAL A 79 -9.85 4.33 -0.88
CA VAL A 79 -8.95 4.86 0.16
C VAL A 79 -9.59 6.08 0.81
N LEU A 80 -9.71 6.02 2.13
CA LEU A 80 -10.23 7.07 2.99
C LEU A 80 -9.11 7.94 3.57
N GLY A 81 -7.90 7.37 3.73
CA GLY A 81 -6.72 8.10 4.20
C GLY A 81 -5.51 7.19 4.38
N TRP A 82 -4.34 7.79 4.59
CA TRP A 82 -3.10 7.08 4.88
C TRP A 82 -2.15 7.94 5.73
N GLU A 83 -1.24 7.28 6.43
CA GLU A 83 -0.26 7.94 7.30
C GLU A 83 1.08 7.19 7.28
N VAL A 84 2.17 7.94 7.41
CA VAL A 84 3.53 7.42 7.52
C VAL A 84 3.81 7.05 8.97
N LEU A 85 4.50 5.93 9.18
CA LEU A 85 4.98 5.47 10.48
C LEU A 85 6.50 5.58 10.60
#